data_AF-A0A536P446-F1
#
_entry.id   AF-A0A536P446-F1
#
_cell.length_a   1.000
_cell.length_b   1.000
_cell.length_c   1.000
_cell.angle_alpha   90.00
_cell.angle_beta   90.00
_cell.angle_gamma   90.00
#
_symmetry.space_group_name_H-M   'P 1'
#
loop_
_entity.id
_entity.type
_entity.pdbx_description
1 polymer ?
#
loop_
_entity_poly.entity_id
_entity_poly.type
_entity_poly.pdbx_seq_one_letter_code
_entity_poly.pdbx_strand_id
1 'polypeptide(L)'
;WSDTALAQFPIGPDGPNPALKHFVYFPLQVLVGVPVRAITDAIGVGFDYRLVLIAWLLLALLAVLNLPVAVEVRYMVAACLFCDPLIARFFWTGHNDVCWIAMVLWALVWLGRRHPYLASATFGTALAFKAFAALALPLFALAVFLYWGGRFRGHVRSLALSAAALLALPVITMLPFFVQNPRAFLTDTVLYNTGTISGGYFISGFGFSGLLLALHLIKHRTDYFPFFVFQVSTLLPSLFLGARWFFRGRTLGRWMAGYAFALFVFIFFARFMNDSYIGLTLALAASAAALTGHGIISATRAEPDRESAFAA
;
A
#
# COMPACT_ATOMS: atom_id res chain seq x y z
N TRP A 1 -4.68 3.37 -32.70
CA TRP A 1 -4.65 2.72 -31.37
C TRP A 1 -5.33 1.34 -31.37
N SER A 2 -5.98 0.91 -32.47
CA SER A 2 -6.78 -0.32 -32.56
C SER A 2 -6.00 -1.61 -32.79
N ASP A 3 -4.74 -1.55 -33.24
CA ASP A 3 -4.06 -2.74 -33.78
C ASP A 3 -2.99 -3.31 -32.84
N THR A 4 -2.91 -2.82 -31.61
CA THR A 4 -2.00 -3.40 -30.62
C THR A 4 -2.61 -4.68 -30.06
N ALA A 5 -1.78 -5.66 -29.70
CA ALA A 5 -2.24 -6.89 -29.04
C ALA A 5 -3.07 -6.60 -27.78
N LEU A 6 -2.76 -5.52 -27.06
CA LEU A 6 -3.50 -5.06 -25.88
C LEU A 6 -4.91 -4.55 -26.23
N ALA A 7 -5.10 -3.95 -27.40
CA ALA A 7 -6.41 -3.48 -27.86
C ALA A 7 -7.31 -4.60 -28.34
N GLN A 8 -6.72 -5.69 -28.84
CA GLN A 8 -7.41 -6.89 -29.30
C GLN A 8 -7.75 -7.85 -28.15
N PHE A 9 -7.16 -7.68 -26.96
CA PHE A 9 -7.40 -8.54 -25.82
C PHE A 9 -8.74 -8.18 -25.13
N PRO A 10 -9.75 -9.08 -25.13
CA PRO A 10 -11.10 -8.77 -24.67
C PRO A 10 -11.20 -8.86 -23.14
N ILE A 11 -10.83 -7.78 -22.44
CA ILE A 11 -10.90 -7.69 -20.97
C ILE A 11 -12.29 -7.23 -20.50
N GLY A 12 -13.01 -6.45 -21.31
CA GLY A 12 -14.27 -5.80 -20.91
C GLY A 12 -15.53 -6.64 -21.19
N PRO A 13 -16.61 -6.46 -20.40
CA PRO A 13 -17.89 -7.15 -20.63
C PRO A 13 -18.59 -6.76 -21.93
N ASP A 14 -18.34 -5.56 -22.47
CA ASP A 14 -19.12 -4.98 -23.59
C ASP A 14 -18.27 -4.45 -24.78
N GLY A 15 -16.98 -4.83 -24.91
CA GLY A 15 -16.14 -4.36 -26.03
C GLY A 15 -14.64 -4.21 -25.75
N PRO A 16 -13.90 -3.38 -26.52
CA PRO A 16 -12.45 -3.28 -26.47
C PRO A 16 -11.93 -2.85 -25.09
N ASN A 17 -10.67 -3.21 -24.81
CA ASN A 17 -10.05 -3.06 -23.48
C ASN A 17 -10.20 -1.64 -22.89
N PRO A 18 -10.99 -1.46 -21.81
CA PRO A 18 -11.24 -0.14 -21.24
C PRO A 18 -9.99 0.49 -20.62
N ALA A 19 -8.98 -0.32 -20.29
CA ALA A 19 -7.69 0.15 -19.79
C ALA A 19 -6.87 0.95 -20.82
N LEU A 20 -7.28 0.98 -22.10
CA LEU A 20 -6.65 1.82 -23.12
C LEU A 20 -6.93 3.32 -22.93
N LYS A 21 -7.99 3.68 -22.21
CA LYS A 21 -8.45 5.07 -22.08
C LYS A 21 -8.09 5.73 -20.75
N HIS A 22 -7.70 4.94 -19.75
CA HIS A 22 -7.48 5.41 -18.38
C HIS A 22 -6.21 4.82 -17.79
N PHE A 23 -5.35 5.68 -17.26
CA PHE A 23 -4.17 5.25 -16.53
C PHE A 23 -4.43 5.21 -15.01
N VAL A 24 -4.78 4.02 -14.51
CA VAL A 24 -5.33 3.84 -13.15
C VAL A 24 -4.33 3.94 -12.00
N TYR A 25 -3.05 4.15 -12.30
CA TYR A 25 -1.99 4.15 -11.29
C TYR A 25 -1.47 5.56 -11.02
N PHE A 26 -0.84 5.74 -9.88
CA PHE A 26 -0.13 6.98 -9.61
C PHE A 26 1.15 7.09 -10.44
N PRO A 27 1.61 8.31 -10.77
CA PRO A 27 2.67 8.50 -11.76
C PRO A 27 3.99 7.82 -11.41
N LEU A 28 4.33 7.69 -10.11
CA LEU A 28 5.56 7.03 -9.69
C LEU A 28 5.68 5.62 -10.29
N GLN A 29 4.56 4.90 -10.46
CA GLN A 29 4.55 3.57 -11.08
C GLN A 29 5.25 3.58 -12.44
N VAL A 30 4.92 4.52 -13.32
CA VAL A 30 5.57 4.58 -14.64
C VAL A 30 6.95 5.22 -14.56
N LEU A 31 7.12 6.24 -13.72
CA LEU A 31 8.38 6.98 -13.60
C LEU A 31 9.54 6.08 -13.18
N VAL A 32 9.33 5.08 -12.31
CA VAL A 32 10.40 4.13 -11.94
C VAL A 32 10.82 3.20 -13.08
N GLY A 33 10.00 3.06 -14.12
CA GLY A 33 10.36 2.30 -15.32
C GLY A 33 11.30 3.05 -16.27
N VAL A 34 11.34 4.38 -16.21
CA VAL A 34 12.18 5.22 -17.07
C VAL A 34 13.68 4.89 -16.94
N PRO A 35 14.28 4.85 -15.74
CA PRO A 35 15.70 4.51 -15.62
C PRO A 35 15.99 3.08 -16.07
N VAL A 36 15.09 2.14 -15.79
CA VAL A 36 15.26 0.73 -16.21
C VAL A 36 15.21 0.62 -17.73
N ARG A 37 14.28 1.33 -18.38
CA ARG A 37 14.22 1.40 -19.84
C ARG A 37 15.50 1.96 -20.45
N ALA A 38 16.02 3.06 -19.91
CA ALA A 38 17.27 3.65 -20.39
C ALA A 38 18.44 2.66 -20.30
N ILE A 39 18.52 1.89 -19.20
CA ILE A 39 19.53 0.85 -19.02
C ILE A 39 19.33 -0.30 -20.03
N THR A 40 18.11 -0.83 -20.17
CA THR A 40 17.85 -1.96 -21.09
C THR A 40 18.07 -1.60 -22.55
N ASP A 41 17.76 -0.36 -22.93
CA ASP A 41 18.01 0.16 -24.27
C ASP A 41 19.52 0.30 -24.52
N ALA A 42 20.30 0.74 -23.52
CA ALA A 42 21.75 0.87 -23.62
C ALA A 42 22.48 -0.48 -23.76
N ILE A 43 21.96 -1.56 -23.17
CA ILE A 43 22.56 -2.91 -23.26
C ILE A 43 21.90 -3.80 -24.33
N GLY A 44 20.92 -3.29 -25.09
CA GLY A 44 20.31 -3.98 -26.22
C GLY A 44 19.41 -5.17 -25.88
N VAL A 45 18.90 -5.28 -24.64
CA VAL A 45 18.07 -6.42 -24.20
C VAL A 45 16.56 -6.18 -24.33
N GLY A 46 16.16 -4.96 -24.66
CA GLY A 46 14.75 -4.55 -24.76
C GLY A 46 14.09 -4.33 -23.39
N PHE A 47 13.13 -3.41 -23.34
CA PHE A 47 12.46 -3.06 -22.10
C PHE A 47 11.27 -3.98 -21.79
N ASP A 48 11.32 -4.61 -20.61
CA ASP A 48 10.19 -5.32 -20.02
C ASP A 48 9.93 -4.79 -18.60
N TYR A 49 8.69 -4.36 -18.34
CA TYR A 49 8.31 -3.80 -17.05
C TYR A 49 8.42 -4.81 -15.90
N ARG A 50 8.41 -6.13 -16.19
CA ARG A 50 8.63 -7.19 -15.19
C ARG A 50 10.01 -7.09 -14.56
N LEU A 51 11.01 -6.53 -15.24
CA LEU A 51 12.33 -6.26 -14.65
C LEU A 51 12.24 -5.25 -13.50
N VAL A 52 11.40 -4.23 -13.65
CA VAL A 52 11.10 -3.26 -12.59
C VAL A 52 10.47 -3.98 -11.40
N LEU A 53 9.49 -4.85 -11.65
CA LEU A 53 8.80 -5.60 -10.59
C LEU A 53 9.73 -6.57 -9.85
N ILE A 54 10.65 -7.23 -10.56
CA ILE A 54 11.68 -8.09 -9.94
C ILE A 54 12.60 -7.27 -9.04
N ALA A 55 13.02 -6.07 -9.46
CA ALA A 55 13.83 -5.20 -8.60
C ALA A 55 13.08 -4.81 -7.31
N TRP A 56 11.78 -4.50 -7.41
CA TRP A 56 10.95 -4.21 -6.24
C TRP A 56 10.70 -5.43 -5.35
N LEU A 57 10.63 -6.62 -5.94
CA LEU A 57 10.57 -7.89 -5.19
C LEU A 57 11.83 -8.12 -4.38
N LEU A 58 13.01 -7.96 -5.00
CA LEU A 58 14.28 -8.05 -4.30
C LEU A 58 14.37 -7.01 -3.19
N LEU A 59 13.87 -5.80 -3.44
CA LEU A 59 13.83 -4.74 -2.43
C LEU A 59 12.89 -5.07 -1.26
N ALA A 60 11.75 -5.73 -1.52
CA ALA A 60 10.86 -6.25 -0.49
C ALA A 60 11.55 -7.36 0.33
N LEU A 61 12.23 -8.30 -0.33
CA LEU A 61 12.99 -9.35 0.34
C LEU A 61 14.08 -8.75 1.23
N LEU A 62 14.84 -7.79 0.72
CA LEU A 62 15.84 -7.06 1.50
C LEU A 62 15.22 -6.36 2.71
N ALA A 63 14.01 -5.79 2.59
CA ALA A 63 13.30 -5.22 3.73
C ALA A 63 13.02 -6.28 4.80
N VAL A 64 12.51 -7.46 4.41
CA VAL A 64 12.24 -8.57 5.33
C VAL A 64 13.52 -9.04 6.03
N LEU A 65 14.60 -9.22 5.28
CA LEU A 65 15.91 -9.61 5.82
C LEU A 65 16.49 -8.56 6.80
N ASN A 66 16.05 -7.31 6.69
CA ASN A 66 16.47 -6.20 7.52
C ASN A 66 15.49 -5.86 8.66
N LEU A 67 14.37 -6.59 8.81
CA LEU A 67 13.45 -6.36 9.92
C LEU A 67 14.18 -6.52 11.27
N PRO A 68 13.94 -5.64 12.25
CA PRO A 68 14.59 -5.68 13.56
C PRO A 68 13.98 -6.75 14.47
N VAL A 69 13.95 -7.99 13.98
CA VAL A 69 13.43 -9.20 14.65
C VAL A 69 14.43 -10.35 14.51
N ALA A 70 14.21 -11.44 15.23
CA ALA A 70 15.04 -12.64 15.16
C ALA A 70 15.01 -13.26 13.75
N VAL A 71 16.06 -13.99 13.36
CA VAL A 71 16.21 -14.51 11.98
C VAL A 71 15.11 -15.50 11.60
N GLU A 72 14.64 -16.28 12.56
CA GLU A 72 13.55 -17.25 12.42
C GLU A 72 12.26 -16.53 12.02
N VAL A 73 11.99 -15.38 12.64
CA VAL A 73 10.80 -14.55 12.34
C VAL A 73 10.93 -13.91 10.96
N ARG A 74 12.13 -13.46 10.57
CA ARG A 74 12.37 -12.96 9.20
C ARG A 74 12.10 -14.05 8.16
N TYR A 75 12.55 -15.28 8.44
CA TYR A 75 12.29 -16.43 7.57
C TYR A 75 10.79 -16.73 7.46
N MET A 76 10.06 -16.73 8.58
CA MET A 76 8.60 -16.91 8.58
C MET A 76 7.89 -15.84 7.74
N VAL A 77 8.24 -14.55 7.93
CA VAL A 77 7.66 -13.45 7.14
C VAL A 77 8.01 -13.59 5.65
N ALA A 78 9.24 -13.98 5.32
CA ALA A 78 9.64 -14.23 3.93
C ALA A 78 8.83 -15.37 3.32
N ALA A 79 8.63 -16.48 4.05
CA ALA A 79 7.81 -17.60 3.59
C ALA A 79 6.35 -17.17 3.37
N CYS A 80 5.76 -16.42 4.31
CA CYS A 80 4.39 -15.92 4.17
C CYS A 80 4.20 -15.01 2.95
N LEU A 81 5.17 -14.16 2.63
CA LEU A 81 5.07 -13.18 1.54
C LEU A 81 5.48 -13.74 0.16
N PHE A 82 6.49 -14.60 0.10
CA PHE A 82 7.11 -15.01 -1.17
C PHE A 82 6.78 -16.45 -1.58
N CYS A 83 6.30 -17.29 -0.66
CA CYS A 83 5.81 -18.63 -0.98
C CYS A 83 4.29 -18.68 -1.18
N ASP A 84 3.60 -17.55 -1.15
CA ASP A 84 2.18 -17.48 -1.51
C ASP A 84 2.02 -17.73 -3.03
N PRO A 85 1.34 -18.82 -3.44
CA PRO A 85 1.14 -19.13 -4.86
C PRO A 85 0.36 -18.04 -5.61
N LEU A 86 -0.49 -17.27 -4.91
CA LEU A 86 -1.17 -16.14 -5.50
C LEU A 86 -0.16 -15.02 -5.80
N ILE A 87 0.76 -14.73 -4.89
CA ILE A 87 1.83 -13.75 -5.13
C ILE A 87 2.77 -14.19 -6.27
N ALA A 88 3.09 -15.47 -6.40
CA ALA A 88 3.88 -15.98 -7.51
C ALA A 88 3.20 -15.73 -8.88
N ARG A 89 1.88 -15.91 -8.95
CA ARG A 89 1.09 -15.61 -10.17
C ARG A 89 1.18 -14.12 -10.55
N PHE A 90 1.22 -13.22 -9.56
CA PHE A 90 1.27 -11.76 -9.78
C PHE A 90 2.50 -11.34 -10.58
N PHE A 91 3.65 -11.98 -10.35
CA PHE A 91 4.86 -11.69 -11.10
C PHE A 91 4.77 -12.10 -12.56
N TRP A 92 4.16 -13.26 -12.82
CA TRP A 92 3.96 -13.73 -14.18
C TRP A 92 3.06 -12.77 -14.98
N THR A 93 1.98 -12.29 -14.35
CA THR A 93 0.99 -11.41 -14.97
C THR A 93 1.34 -9.92 -14.90
N GLY A 94 2.45 -9.55 -14.24
CA GLY A 94 2.96 -8.18 -14.22
C GLY A 94 2.20 -7.22 -13.29
N HIS A 95 1.60 -7.71 -12.20
CA HIS A 95 0.92 -6.85 -11.23
C HIS A 95 1.91 -6.03 -10.40
N ASN A 96 1.52 -4.82 -10.06
CA ASN A 96 2.39 -3.84 -9.39
C ASN A 96 2.29 -3.81 -7.86
N ASP A 97 1.59 -4.76 -7.25
CA ASP A 97 1.32 -4.76 -5.80
C ASP A 97 2.60 -4.83 -4.95
N VAL A 98 3.67 -5.41 -5.48
CA VAL A 98 4.97 -5.52 -4.81
C VAL A 98 5.61 -4.15 -4.49
N CYS A 99 5.40 -3.14 -5.35
CA CYS A 99 6.11 -1.86 -5.24
C CYS A 99 5.77 -1.13 -3.94
N TRP A 100 4.48 -1.02 -3.61
CA TRP A 100 4.04 -0.31 -2.41
C TRP A 100 4.27 -1.14 -1.14
N ILE A 101 4.14 -2.48 -1.22
CA ILE A 101 4.42 -3.39 -0.10
C ILE A 101 5.89 -3.34 0.32
N ALA A 102 6.80 -3.36 -0.65
CA ALA A 102 8.24 -3.23 -0.37
C ALA A 102 8.52 -1.98 0.47
N MET A 103 7.88 -0.86 0.12
CA MET A 103 8.05 0.42 0.80
C MET A 103 7.38 0.48 2.17
N VAL A 104 6.24 -0.18 2.36
CA VAL A 104 5.63 -0.35 3.69
C VAL A 104 6.56 -1.17 4.60
N LEU A 105 7.14 -2.26 4.11
CA LEU A 105 8.09 -3.07 4.87
C LEU A 105 9.33 -2.26 5.25
N TRP A 106 9.91 -1.51 4.31
CA TRP A 106 11.02 -0.61 4.61
C TRP A 106 10.67 0.47 5.63
N ALA A 107 9.45 1.03 5.58
CA ALA A 107 9.00 1.97 6.60
C ALA A 107 9.02 1.35 8.00
N LEU A 108 8.60 0.08 8.14
CA LEU A 108 8.67 -0.64 9.41
C LEU A 108 10.11 -0.95 9.83
N VAL A 109 10.99 -1.30 8.89
CA VAL A 109 12.43 -1.48 9.16
C VAL A 109 13.03 -0.20 9.75
N TRP A 110 12.84 0.94 9.08
CA TRP A 110 13.39 2.22 9.52
C TRP A 110 12.78 2.68 10.84
N LEU A 111 11.48 2.47 11.03
CA LEU A 111 10.81 2.84 12.27
C LEU A 111 11.32 2.02 13.45
N GLY A 112 11.48 0.70 13.29
CA GLY A 112 12.05 -0.16 14.32
C GLY A 112 13.54 0.07 14.55
N ARG A 113 14.27 0.61 13.56
CA ARG A 113 15.66 1.09 13.70
C ARG A 113 15.76 2.54 14.21
N ARG A 114 14.67 3.15 14.67
CA ARG A 114 14.64 4.52 15.23
C ARG A 114 15.04 5.62 14.23
N HIS A 115 14.73 5.43 12.95
CA HIS A 115 14.89 6.43 11.90
C HIS A 115 13.52 6.92 11.39
N PRO A 116 12.78 7.74 12.16
CA PRO A 116 11.40 8.12 11.85
C PRO A 116 11.26 8.94 10.56
N TYR A 117 12.28 9.73 10.19
CA TYR A 117 12.27 10.51 8.95
C TYR A 117 12.44 9.61 7.72
N LEU A 118 13.36 8.64 7.77
CA LEU A 118 13.52 7.64 6.72
C LEU A 118 12.27 6.77 6.61
N ALA A 119 11.71 6.34 7.74
CA ALA A 119 10.46 5.60 7.78
C ALA A 119 9.32 6.38 7.09
N SER A 120 9.23 7.68 7.39
CA SER A 120 8.23 8.57 6.79
C SER A 120 8.45 8.73 5.29
N ALA A 121 9.68 8.97 4.86
CA ALA A 121 10.03 9.05 3.44
C ALA A 121 9.68 7.76 2.68
N THR A 122 10.05 6.58 3.22
CA THR A 122 9.73 5.30 2.58
C THR A 122 8.23 5.01 2.58
N PHE A 123 7.50 5.35 3.65
CA PHE A 123 6.04 5.21 3.64
C PHE A 123 5.40 6.16 2.64
N GLY A 124 5.95 7.38 2.50
CA GLY A 124 5.57 8.33 1.46
C GLY A 124 5.75 7.77 0.06
N THR A 125 6.85 7.07 -0.19
CA THR A 125 7.04 6.34 -1.46
C THR A 125 5.96 5.29 -1.70
N ALA A 126 5.51 4.57 -0.66
CA ALA A 126 4.38 3.64 -0.81
C ALA A 126 3.09 4.35 -1.24
N LEU A 127 2.80 5.53 -0.66
CA LEU A 127 1.65 6.37 -1.04
C LEU A 127 1.75 6.85 -2.49
N ALA A 128 2.96 7.15 -2.97
CA ALA A 128 3.19 7.57 -4.35
C ALA A 128 3.00 6.43 -5.36
N PHE A 129 3.09 5.15 -4.94
CA PHE A 129 2.81 4.00 -5.80
C PHE A 129 1.32 3.68 -5.90
N LYS A 130 0.63 3.58 -4.76
CA LYS A 130 -0.74 3.05 -4.74
C LYS A 130 -1.56 3.60 -3.59
N ALA A 131 -2.83 3.90 -3.88
CA ALA A 131 -3.80 4.37 -2.89
C ALA A 131 -4.00 3.39 -1.71
N PHE A 132 -3.73 2.09 -1.89
CA PHE A 132 -3.84 1.09 -0.82
C PHE A 132 -2.88 1.33 0.35
N ALA A 133 -1.74 2.00 0.12
CA ALA A 133 -0.85 2.42 1.21
C ALA A 133 -1.52 3.48 2.11
N ALA A 134 -2.45 4.29 1.58
CA ALA A 134 -3.16 5.31 2.37
C ALA A 134 -4.04 4.70 3.46
N LEU A 135 -4.47 3.44 3.30
CA LEU A 135 -5.23 2.72 4.32
C LEU A 135 -4.36 2.42 5.57
N ALA A 136 -3.03 2.31 5.42
CA ALA A 136 -2.11 2.20 6.55
C ALA A 136 -1.75 3.55 7.18
N LEU A 137 -2.05 4.68 6.52
CA LEU A 137 -1.57 5.99 6.94
C LEU A 137 -1.99 6.37 8.37
N PRO A 138 -3.23 6.14 8.84
CA PRO A 138 -3.60 6.45 10.22
C PRO A 138 -2.78 5.66 11.24
N LEU A 139 -2.51 4.38 10.97
CA LEU A 139 -1.69 3.52 11.84
C LEU A 139 -0.22 3.94 11.82
N PHE A 140 0.30 4.30 10.63
CA PHE A 140 1.67 4.80 10.49
C PHE A 140 1.85 6.15 11.21
N ALA A 141 0.93 7.09 11.01
CA ALA A 141 0.92 8.39 11.67
C ALA A 141 0.84 8.23 13.19
N LEU A 142 -0.01 7.32 13.68
CA LEU A 142 -0.07 6.97 15.09
C LEU A 142 1.28 6.41 15.60
N ALA A 143 1.95 5.55 14.83
CA ALA A 143 3.26 5.01 15.20
C ALA A 143 4.34 6.10 15.29
N VAL A 144 4.39 7.02 14.33
CA VAL A 144 5.31 8.18 14.36
C VAL A 144 4.96 9.12 15.52
N PHE A 145 3.69 9.40 15.76
CA PHE A 145 3.24 10.23 16.88
C PHE A 145 3.64 9.63 18.24
N LEU A 146 3.44 8.32 18.42
CA LEU A 146 3.85 7.60 19.61
C LEU A 146 5.37 7.49 19.76
N TYR A 147 6.11 7.42 18.65
CA TYR A 147 7.58 7.47 18.66
C TYR A 147 8.09 8.77 19.30
N TRP A 148 7.44 9.90 19.00
CA TRP A 148 7.74 11.21 19.60
C TRP A 148 7.05 11.44 20.96
N GLY A 149 6.67 10.37 21.67
CA GLY A 149 6.12 10.44 23.02
C GLY A 149 4.62 10.78 23.10
N GLY A 150 3.91 10.79 21.98
CA GLY A 150 2.46 11.01 21.96
C GLY A 150 2.02 12.41 22.41
N ARG A 151 2.89 13.41 22.22
CA ARG A 151 2.63 14.81 22.57
C ARG A 151 3.12 15.72 21.46
N PHE A 152 2.28 16.68 21.05
CA PHE A 152 2.67 17.70 20.07
C PHE A 152 3.67 18.70 20.66
N ARG A 153 3.43 19.15 21.90
CA ARG A 153 4.29 20.12 22.59
C ARG A 153 5.69 19.53 22.78
N GLY A 154 6.70 20.24 22.28
CA GLY A 154 8.11 19.79 22.31
C GLY A 154 8.57 19.02 21.08
N HIS A 155 7.66 18.54 20.22
CA HIS A 155 8.02 17.74 19.03
C HIS A 155 7.41 18.25 17.71
N VAL A 156 6.83 19.45 17.70
CA VAL A 156 6.18 20.04 16.50
C VAL A 156 7.12 20.02 15.29
N ARG A 157 8.38 20.44 15.45
CA ARG A 157 9.37 20.43 14.36
C ARG A 157 9.62 19.01 13.84
N SER A 158 9.80 18.03 14.73
CA SER A 158 10.04 16.64 14.33
C SER A 158 8.84 16.03 13.61
N LEU A 159 7.62 16.29 14.11
CA LEU A 159 6.39 15.85 13.46
C LEU A 159 6.20 16.52 12.08
N ALA A 160 6.50 17.81 11.96
CA ALA A 160 6.46 18.54 10.70
C ALA A 160 7.49 18.01 9.69
N LEU A 161 8.71 17.70 10.14
CA LEU A 161 9.74 17.09 9.28
C LEU A 161 9.37 15.66 8.86
N SER A 162 8.77 14.86 9.74
CA SER A 162 8.22 13.56 9.38
C SER A 162 7.09 13.69 8.35
N ALA A 163 6.18 14.65 8.53
CA ALA A 163 5.11 14.92 7.57
C ALA A 163 5.66 15.41 6.22
N ALA A 164 6.67 16.28 6.23
CA ALA A 164 7.33 16.74 5.01
C ALA A 164 8.01 15.58 4.28
N ALA A 165 8.73 14.71 5.00
CA ALA A 165 9.36 13.52 4.43
C ALA A 165 8.32 12.55 3.84
N LEU A 166 7.20 12.33 4.53
CA LEU A 166 6.07 11.53 4.08
C LEU A 166 5.44 12.06 2.78
N LEU A 167 5.31 13.38 2.66
CA LEU A 167 4.63 14.01 1.52
C LEU A 167 5.56 14.31 0.34
N ALA A 168 6.88 14.34 0.55
CA ALA A 168 7.84 14.76 -0.45
C ALA A 168 7.67 14.03 -1.79
N LEU A 169 7.77 12.70 -1.82
CA LEU A 169 7.70 11.95 -3.07
C LEU A 169 6.30 11.91 -3.71
N PRO A 170 5.20 11.70 -2.96
CA PRO A 170 3.84 11.85 -3.51
C PRO A 170 3.64 13.22 -4.17
N VAL A 171 4.03 14.31 -3.51
CA VAL A 171 3.88 15.66 -4.07
C VAL A 171 4.74 15.83 -5.32
N ILE A 172 6.03 15.48 -5.26
CA ILE A 172 6.95 15.61 -6.42
C ILE A 172 6.43 14.84 -7.64
N THR A 173 5.86 13.66 -7.44
CA THR A 173 5.47 12.77 -8.53
C THR A 173 4.04 13.00 -9.03
N MET A 174 3.11 13.38 -8.15
CA MET A 174 1.69 13.53 -8.51
C MET A 174 1.35 14.98 -8.88
N LEU A 175 1.99 15.98 -8.27
CA LEU A 175 1.65 17.39 -8.47
C LEU A 175 1.79 17.85 -9.94
N PRO A 176 2.83 17.49 -10.71
CA PRO A 176 2.94 17.93 -12.11
C PRO A 176 1.74 17.47 -12.97
N PHE A 177 1.32 16.23 -12.78
CA PHE A 177 0.17 15.64 -13.51
C PHE A 177 -1.15 16.25 -13.04
N PHE A 178 -1.28 16.49 -11.74
CA PHE A 178 -2.46 17.14 -11.18
C PHE A 178 -2.60 18.58 -11.68
N VAL A 179 -1.52 19.38 -11.68
CA VAL A 179 -1.54 20.77 -12.16
C VAL A 179 -1.84 20.84 -13.66
N GLN A 180 -1.31 19.89 -14.46
CA GLN A 180 -1.56 19.86 -15.90
C GLN A 180 -3.04 19.60 -16.23
N ASN A 181 -3.68 18.66 -15.55
CA ASN A 181 -5.11 18.39 -15.73
C ASN A 181 -5.73 17.69 -14.50
N PRO A 182 -6.27 18.45 -13.53
CA PRO A 182 -6.82 17.86 -12.30
C PRO A 182 -7.97 16.89 -12.57
N ARG A 183 -8.81 17.21 -13.58
CA ARG A 183 -9.97 16.40 -13.93
C ARG A 183 -9.54 15.05 -14.51
N ALA A 184 -8.59 15.03 -15.44
CA ALA A 184 -8.07 13.79 -16.01
C ALA A 184 -7.41 12.92 -14.93
N PHE A 185 -6.59 13.54 -14.07
CA PHE A 185 -5.93 12.84 -12.97
C PHE A 185 -6.94 12.13 -12.04
N LEU A 186 -7.99 12.85 -11.59
CA LEU A 186 -9.03 12.27 -10.74
C LEU A 186 -9.89 11.25 -11.48
N THR A 187 -10.17 11.47 -12.76
CA THR A 187 -10.95 10.55 -13.60
C THR A 187 -10.26 9.20 -13.67
N ASP A 188 -8.96 9.19 -13.95
CA ASP A 188 -8.21 7.96 -14.19
C ASP A 188 -7.87 7.22 -12.89
N THR A 189 -7.44 7.95 -11.85
CA THR A 189 -6.94 7.32 -10.62
C THR A 189 -8.04 6.97 -9.63
N VAL A 190 -9.16 7.72 -9.62
CA VAL A 190 -10.26 7.54 -8.67
C VAL A 190 -11.54 7.11 -9.36
N LEU A 191 -12.10 7.96 -10.24
CA LEU A 191 -13.48 7.79 -10.72
C LEU A 191 -13.67 6.57 -11.63
N TYR A 192 -12.64 6.22 -12.40
CA TYR A 192 -12.63 5.03 -13.23
C TYR A 192 -12.74 3.77 -12.36
N ASN A 193 -11.92 3.66 -11.31
CA ASN A 193 -11.90 2.50 -10.40
C ASN A 193 -13.19 2.36 -9.58
N THR A 194 -13.87 3.47 -9.27
CA THR A 194 -15.16 3.47 -8.55
C THR A 194 -16.35 3.22 -9.47
N GLY A 195 -16.17 3.23 -10.80
CA GLY A 195 -17.24 3.03 -11.77
C GLY A 195 -18.28 4.15 -11.78
N THR A 196 -17.91 5.36 -11.36
CA THR A 196 -18.80 6.53 -11.29
C THR A 196 -18.91 7.31 -12.61
N ILE A 197 -18.18 6.89 -13.63
CA ILE A 197 -18.13 7.52 -14.95
C ILE A 197 -18.60 6.54 -16.04
N SER A 198 -19.04 7.07 -17.17
CA SER A 198 -19.34 6.27 -18.35
C SER A 198 -18.08 5.52 -18.81
N GLY A 199 -18.18 4.20 -18.96
CA GLY A 199 -17.02 3.36 -19.28
C GLY A 199 -16.04 3.14 -18.13
N GLY A 200 -16.46 3.42 -16.89
CA GLY A 200 -15.68 3.09 -15.69
C GLY A 200 -15.43 1.59 -15.54
N TYR A 201 -14.50 1.23 -14.67
CA TYR A 201 -14.13 -0.16 -14.44
C TYR A 201 -15.35 -1.00 -14.07
N PHE A 202 -15.49 -2.17 -14.67
CA PHE A 202 -16.64 -3.03 -14.42
C PHE A 202 -16.50 -3.79 -13.10
N ILE A 203 -17.61 -4.27 -12.56
CA ILE A 203 -17.62 -5.09 -11.35
C ILE A 203 -16.95 -6.44 -11.65
N SER A 204 -15.96 -6.81 -10.84
CA SER A 204 -15.14 -8.01 -11.09
C SER A 204 -14.57 -8.61 -9.80
N GLY A 205 -14.33 -9.92 -9.80
CA GLY A 205 -13.60 -10.62 -8.74
C GLY A 205 -14.48 -11.19 -7.62
N PHE A 206 -13.85 -11.44 -6.47
CA PHE A 206 -14.38 -12.33 -5.42
C PHE A 206 -14.96 -11.60 -4.19
N GLY A 207 -15.06 -10.28 -4.24
CA GLY A 207 -15.53 -9.46 -3.12
C GLY A 207 -17.04 -9.41 -2.99
N PHE A 208 -17.51 -8.51 -2.12
CA PHE A 208 -18.93 -8.18 -1.94
C PHE A 208 -19.62 -7.86 -3.27
N SER A 209 -18.94 -7.16 -4.17
CA SER A 209 -19.47 -6.81 -5.49
C SER A 209 -19.75 -8.04 -6.36
N GLY A 210 -18.89 -9.07 -6.31
CA GLY A 210 -19.10 -10.34 -6.97
C GLY A 210 -20.26 -11.14 -6.38
N LEU A 211 -20.41 -11.11 -5.05
CA LEU A 211 -21.55 -11.73 -4.36
C LEU A 211 -22.89 -11.09 -4.78
N LEU A 212 -22.96 -9.76 -4.83
CA LEU A 212 -24.17 -9.05 -5.26
C LEU A 212 -24.56 -9.38 -6.72
N LEU A 213 -23.57 -9.52 -7.61
CA LEU A 213 -23.81 -9.99 -8.98
C LEU A 213 -24.32 -11.44 -9.01
N ALA A 214 -23.66 -12.34 -8.27
CA ALA A 214 -24.05 -13.75 -8.22
C ALA A 214 -25.47 -13.96 -7.68
N LEU A 215 -25.87 -13.12 -6.72
CA LEU A 215 -27.22 -13.09 -6.15
C LEU A 215 -28.23 -12.32 -7.01
N HIS A 216 -27.84 -11.81 -8.18
CA HIS A 216 -28.69 -11.00 -9.08
C HIS A 216 -29.27 -9.73 -8.43
N LEU A 217 -28.63 -9.22 -7.37
CA LEU A 217 -28.94 -7.93 -6.76
C LEU A 217 -28.41 -6.76 -7.60
N ILE A 218 -27.36 -7.02 -8.39
CA ILE A 218 -26.88 -6.18 -9.47
C ILE A 218 -27.05 -6.98 -10.77
N LYS A 219 -27.61 -6.37 -11.82
CA LYS A 219 -28.00 -7.10 -13.05
C LYS A 219 -26.84 -7.21 -14.04
N HIS A 220 -26.09 -6.13 -14.23
CA HIS A 220 -24.98 -6.07 -15.17
C HIS A 220 -23.70 -5.59 -14.49
N ARG A 221 -22.54 -6.04 -14.99
CA ARG A 221 -21.23 -5.67 -14.44
C ARG A 221 -20.90 -4.18 -14.58
N THR A 222 -21.58 -3.50 -15.50
CA THR A 222 -21.43 -2.07 -15.74
C THR A 222 -22.37 -1.21 -14.91
N ASP A 223 -23.33 -1.81 -14.20
CA ASP A 223 -24.28 -1.08 -13.38
C ASP A 223 -23.58 -0.23 -12.32
N TYR A 224 -24.16 0.94 -12.04
CA TYR A 224 -23.77 1.75 -10.91
C TYR A 224 -24.28 1.11 -9.62
N PHE A 225 -23.41 1.03 -8.62
CA PHE A 225 -23.76 0.63 -7.26
C PHE A 225 -22.90 1.42 -6.27
N PRO A 226 -23.46 1.95 -5.16
CA PRO A 226 -22.76 2.85 -4.25
C PRO A 226 -21.82 2.10 -3.27
N PHE A 227 -20.85 1.36 -3.80
CA PHE A 227 -19.87 0.59 -3.01
C PHE A 227 -19.14 1.42 -1.95
N PHE A 228 -18.88 2.70 -2.26
CA PHE A 228 -18.18 3.62 -1.37
C PHE A 228 -18.86 3.75 0.01
N VAL A 229 -20.20 3.62 0.07
CA VAL A 229 -20.95 3.68 1.34
C VAL A 229 -20.50 2.56 2.26
N PHE A 230 -20.44 1.33 1.74
CA PHE A 230 -19.98 0.15 2.48
C PHE A 230 -18.47 0.21 2.77
N GLN A 231 -17.67 0.69 1.82
CA GLN A 231 -16.23 0.83 2.03
C GLN A 231 -15.93 1.80 3.18
N VAL A 232 -16.54 3.00 3.19
CA VAL A 232 -16.30 3.99 4.24
C VAL A 232 -16.88 3.53 5.58
N SER A 233 -18.10 2.98 5.59
CA SER A 233 -18.75 2.53 6.82
C SER A 233 -18.02 1.39 7.52
N THR A 234 -17.27 0.58 6.78
CA THR A 234 -16.49 -0.55 7.34
C THR A 234 -15.00 -0.23 7.50
N LEU A 235 -14.45 0.68 6.69
CA LEU A 235 -13.08 1.16 6.84
C LEU A 235 -12.87 1.93 8.15
N LEU A 236 -13.79 2.83 8.52
CA LEU A 236 -13.62 3.63 9.74
C LEU A 236 -13.57 2.76 11.02
N PRO A 237 -14.49 1.79 11.25
CA PRO A 237 -14.39 0.87 12.37
C PRO A 237 -13.13 0.00 12.33
N SER A 238 -12.73 -0.50 11.16
CA SER A 238 -11.53 -1.34 11.05
C SER A 238 -10.25 -0.58 11.36
N LEU A 239 -10.12 0.68 10.90
CA LEU A 239 -9.01 1.55 11.27
C LEU A 239 -9.01 1.87 12.77
N PHE A 240 -10.17 2.13 13.36
CA PHE A 240 -10.30 2.37 14.79
C PHE A 240 -9.85 1.15 15.61
N LEU A 241 -10.32 -0.04 15.23
CA LEU A 241 -9.92 -1.30 15.88
C LEU A 241 -8.43 -1.57 15.71
N GLY A 242 -7.88 -1.39 14.50
CA GLY A 242 -6.44 -1.51 14.24
C GLY A 242 -5.61 -0.55 15.09
N ALA A 243 -6.04 0.71 15.18
CA ALA A 243 -5.38 1.74 16.00
C ALA A 243 -5.44 1.37 17.48
N ARG A 244 -6.59 0.90 17.95
CA ARG A 244 -6.77 0.42 19.33
C ARG A 244 -5.88 -0.78 19.65
N TRP A 245 -5.80 -1.77 18.76
CA TRP A 245 -4.92 -2.94 18.93
C TRP A 245 -3.46 -2.50 19.00
N PHE A 246 -3.03 -1.70 18.03
CA PHE A 246 -1.67 -1.17 17.97
C PHE A 246 -1.34 -0.35 19.22
N PHE A 247 -2.21 0.55 19.66
CA PHE A 247 -1.96 1.36 20.85
C PHE A 247 -1.74 0.53 22.12
N ARG A 248 -2.42 -0.61 22.26
CA ARG A 248 -2.31 -1.52 23.43
C ARG A 248 -1.02 -2.34 23.49
N GLY A 249 -0.19 -2.37 22.44
CA GLY A 249 0.97 -3.28 22.41
C GLY A 249 2.17 -2.81 21.59
N ARG A 250 1.98 -1.82 20.72
CA ARG A 250 3.01 -1.13 19.92
C ARG A 250 3.97 -2.08 19.20
N THR A 251 3.48 -3.25 18.78
CA THR A 251 4.24 -4.29 18.08
C THR A 251 4.08 -4.23 16.57
N LEU A 252 5.05 -4.80 15.85
CA LEU A 252 5.05 -5.01 14.41
C LEU A 252 3.82 -5.82 14.00
N GLY A 253 3.56 -6.93 14.69
CA GLY A 253 2.40 -7.78 14.43
C GLY A 253 1.07 -7.06 14.57
N ARG A 254 0.88 -6.23 15.61
CA ARG A 254 -0.39 -5.51 15.77
C ARG A 254 -0.59 -4.39 14.76
N TRP A 255 0.49 -3.70 14.37
CA TRP A 255 0.43 -2.73 13.29
C TRP A 255 0.06 -3.42 11.97
N MET A 256 0.75 -4.51 11.64
CA MET A 256 0.52 -5.29 10.42
C MET A 256 -0.88 -5.90 10.38
N ALA A 257 -1.37 -6.43 11.51
CA ALA A 257 -2.72 -6.99 11.62
C ALA A 257 -3.79 -5.91 11.42
N GLY A 258 -3.62 -4.73 12.05
CA GLY A 258 -4.52 -3.61 11.84
C GLY A 258 -4.55 -3.16 10.39
N TYR A 259 -3.40 -3.15 9.72
CA TYR A 259 -3.31 -2.80 8.32
C TYR A 259 -3.95 -3.86 7.40
N ALA A 260 -3.59 -5.13 7.57
CA ALA A 260 -4.13 -6.24 6.80
C ALA A 260 -5.66 -6.30 6.90
N PHE A 261 -6.20 -6.07 8.10
CA PHE A 261 -7.63 -6.03 8.34
C PHE A 261 -8.31 -4.86 7.62
N ALA A 262 -7.78 -3.64 7.75
CA ALA A 262 -8.33 -2.46 7.08
C ALA A 262 -8.26 -2.60 5.54
N LEU A 263 -7.14 -3.11 5.02
CA LEU A 263 -6.95 -3.38 3.59
C LEU A 263 -7.95 -4.43 3.08
N PHE A 264 -8.09 -5.56 3.78
CA PHE A 264 -9.04 -6.61 3.40
C PHE A 264 -10.47 -6.08 3.38
N VAL A 265 -10.92 -5.41 4.44
CA VAL A 265 -12.28 -4.87 4.54
C VAL A 265 -12.54 -3.86 3.42
N PHE A 266 -11.61 -2.93 3.18
CA PHE A 266 -11.75 -1.93 2.12
C PHE A 266 -11.88 -2.56 0.73
N ILE A 267 -11.05 -3.55 0.42
CA ILE A 267 -11.04 -4.23 -0.88
C ILE A 267 -12.23 -5.17 -1.03
N PHE A 268 -12.65 -5.84 0.04
CA PHE A 268 -13.82 -6.72 0.01
C PHE A 268 -15.09 -5.97 -0.40
N PHE A 269 -15.27 -4.74 0.10
CA PHE A 269 -16.39 -3.87 -0.29
C PHE A 269 -16.13 -3.02 -1.53
N ALA A 270 -14.97 -3.14 -2.17
CA ALA A 270 -14.66 -2.42 -3.39
C ALA A 270 -15.45 -2.94 -4.59
N ARG A 271 -15.52 -2.11 -5.64
CA ARG A 271 -16.14 -2.49 -6.92
C ARG A 271 -15.48 -3.73 -7.53
N PHE A 272 -14.19 -3.93 -7.28
CA PHE A 272 -13.46 -5.12 -7.72
C PHE A 272 -12.48 -5.63 -6.68
N MET A 273 -12.29 -6.95 -6.65
CA MET A 273 -11.34 -7.63 -5.77
C MET A 273 -10.61 -8.75 -6.52
N ASN A 274 -9.37 -8.48 -6.91
CA ASN A 274 -8.56 -9.42 -7.69
C ASN A 274 -7.96 -10.54 -6.80
N ASP A 275 -7.56 -11.65 -7.42
CA ASP A 275 -6.84 -12.75 -6.76
C ASP A 275 -5.55 -12.25 -6.06
N SER A 276 -4.80 -11.41 -6.78
CA SER A 276 -4.33 -10.09 -6.35
C SER A 276 -4.24 -9.85 -4.84
N TYR A 277 -5.38 -9.38 -4.41
CA TYR A 277 -5.56 -8.74 -3.14
C TYR A 277 -5.87 -9.77 -2.06
N ILE A 278 -6.42 -10.93 -2.45
CA ILE A 278 -6.62 -12.07 -1.55
C ILE A 278 -5.28 -12.59 -1.07
N GLY A 279 -4.39 -12.95 -2.00
CA GLY A 279 -3.07 -13.46 -1.66
C GLY A 279 -2.32 -12.48 -0.76
N LEU A 280 -2.29 -11.21 -1.18
CA LEU A 280 -1.59 -10.19 -0.41
C LEU A 280 -2.16 -9.96 0.99
N THR A 281 -3.48 -9.88 1.16
CA THR A 281 -4.09 -9.66 2.48
C THR A 281 -3.88 -10.85 3.41
N LEU A 282 -3.94 -12.08 2.88
CA LEU A 282 -3.62 -13.30 3.64
C LEU A 282 -2.13 -13.35 4.03
N ALA A 283 -1.23 -13.03 3.10
CA ALA A 283 0.21 -12.99 3.35
C ALA A 283 0.59 -11.95 4.43
N LEU A 284 -0.05 -10.77 4.41
CA LEU A 284 0.12 -9.75 5.46
C LEU A 284 -0.45 -10.22 6.80
N ALA A 285 -1.62 -10.87 6.82
CA ALA A 285 -2.20 -11.42 8.04
C ALA A 285 -1.34 -12.53 8.66
N ALA A 286 -0.79 -13.43 7.84
CA ALA A 286 0.12 -14.48 8.28
C ALA A 286 1.45 -13.90 8.80
N SER A 287 1.99 -12.89 8.11
CA SER A 287 3.17 -12.14 8.57
C SER A 287 2.91 -11.42 9.89
N ALA A 288 1.71 -10.88 10.10
CA ALA A 288 1.33 -10.24 11.35
C ALA A 288 1.36 -11.21 12.53
N ALA A 289 0.92 -12.46 12.32
CA ALA A 289 1.01 -13.51 13.33
C ALA A 289 2.46 -13.81 13.71
N ALA A 290 3.36 -13.96 12.73
CA ALA A 290 4.79 -14.17 12.95
C ALA A 290 5.46 -12.99 13.69
N LEU A 291 5.03 -11.76 13.43
CA LEU A 291 5.56 -10.54 14.03
C LEU A 291 4.96 -10.18 15.40
N THR A 292 4.13 -11.06 15.97
CA THR A 292 3.50 -10.85 17.28
C THR A 292 4.56 -10.73 18.38
N GLY A 293 4.38 -9.79 19.31
CA GLY A 293 5.31 -9.58 20.43
C GLY A 293 6.55 -8.73 20.11
N HIS A 294 6.91 -8.54 18.83
CA HIS A 294 8.06 -7.72 18.47
C HIS A 294 7.72 -6.23 18.46
N GLY A 295 8.29 -5.45 19.38
CA GLY A 295 8.05 -4.00 19.48
C GLY A 295 8.51 -3.23 18.23
N ILE A 296 7.69 -2.29 17.76
CA ILE A 296 8.09 -1.25 16.79
C ILE A 296 8.76 -0.10 17.52
N ILE A 297 8.17 0.31 18.63
CA ILE A 297 8.60 1.45 19.43
C ILE A 297 9.12 0.86 20.74
N SER A 298 10.42 0.97 20.99
CA SER A 298 11.00 0.56 22.28
C SER A 298 10.33 1.35 23.39
N ALA A 299 9.72 0.66 24.36
CA ALA A 299 9.21 1.29 25.56
C ALA A 299 10.41 1.78 26.39
N THR A 300 10.85 3.03 26.24
CA THR A 300 11.51 3.86 27.28
C THR A 300 12.04 5.21 26.75
N ARG A 301 11.40 6.28 27.21
CA ARG A 301 12.00 7.54 27.71
C ARG A 301 10.93 8.30 28.50
N ALA A 302 10.67 7.82 29.70
CA ALA A 302 10.13 8.58 30.82
C ALA A 302 11.00 8.08 31.99
N GLU A 303 11.90 8.82 32.62
CA GLU A 303 12.02 10.25 32.94
C GLU A 303 13.42 10.79 32.57
N PRO A 304 13.63 12.12 32.50
CA PRO A 304 14.95 12.70 32.73
C PRO A 304 15.31 12.57 34.22
N ASP A 305 16.53 12.13 34.50
CA ASP A 305 17.22 12.07 35.80
C ASP A 305 16.56 12.88 36.93
N ARG A 306 15.90 12.19 37.85
CA ARG A 306 15.57 12.73 39.19
C ARG A 306 16.70 12.52 40.21
N GLU A 307 17.80 11.87 39.84
CA GLU A 307 18.94 11.63 40.74
C GLU A 307 19.94 12.81 40.81
N SER A 308 19.84 13.82 39.94
CA SER A 308 20.70 15.00 39.99
C SER A 308 20.15 16.17 40.82
N ALA A 309 18.96 16.02 41.42
CA ALA A 309 18.33 17.06 42.26
C ALA A 309 18.56 16.90 43.77
N PHE A 310 19.32 15.88 44.21
CA PHE A 310 19.67 15.67 45.62
C PHE A 310 21.17 15.81 45.94
N ALA A 311 21.95 16.38 45.01
CA ALA A 311 23.39 16.58 45.17
C ALA A 311 23.84 18.05 45.00
N ALA A 312 23.01 19.01 45.42
CA ALA A 312 23.38 20.42 45.52
C ALA A 312 22.92 21.01 46.86
#